data_AF-A0A2T0JWW3-F1
#
_entry.id   AF-A0A2T0JWW3-F1
#
_cell.length_a   1.000
_cell.length_b   1.000
_cell.length_c   1.000
_cell.angle_alpha   90.00
_cell.angle_beta   90.00
_cell.angle_gamma   90.00
#
_symmetry.space_group_name_H-M   'P 1'
#
loop_
_entity.id
_entity.type
_entity.pdbx_description
1 polymer ?
#
loop_
_entity_poly.entity_id
_entity_poly.type
_entity_poly.pdbx_seq_one_letter_code
_entity_poly.pdbx_strand_id
1 'polypeptide(L)'
;MVDGKPGATETDRFATLHEAAESLLDELTDRYLVERRESKEPLGLDDALVRTVRLIPRMPTGAPLAINFAEPGLMVRFGRWWTETLPACACDICDEDPKLLAEQLRTHADALIEGGLWERVRRGLSGSWFETRLIGTGVKSDREGPLSAAGARDARRGGFAAPIQWAPWQRRSL
;
A
#
# COMPACT_ATOMS: atom_id res chain seq x y z
N MET A 1 18.86 26.53 -36.94
CA MET A 1 18.61 25.09 -37.05
C MET A 1 18.84 24.50 -35.67
N VAL A 2 17.74 24.15 -35.01
CA VAL A 2 17.58 23.36 -33.78
C VAL A 2 18.54 23.59 -32.60
N ASP A 3 18.11 24.45 -31.67
CA ASP A 3 18.43 24.34 -30.24
C ASP A 3 17.73 23.09 -29.69
N GLY A 4 18.53 22.08 -29.32
CA GLY A 4 18.06 20.89 -28.62
C GLY A 4 17.79 21.22 -27.15
N LYS A 5 16.52 21.42 -26.80
CA LYS A 5 16.04 21.44 -25.41
C LYS A 5 16.41 20.08 -24.77
N PRO A 6 17.13 20.04 -23.64
CA PRO A 6 17.31 18.78 -22.93
C PRO A 6 15.92 18.26 -22.55
N GLY A 7 15.62 17.02 -22.97
CA GLY A 7 14.32 16.40 -22.79
C GLY A 7 13.91 16.43 -21.34
N ALA A 8 12.63 16.69 -21.07
CA ALA A 8 12.04 16.37 -19.79
C ALA A 8 12.32 14.89 -19.55
N THR A 9 13.15 14.60 -18.56
CA THR A 9 13.44 13.23 -18.12
C THR A 9 12.13 12.59 -17.69
N GLU A 10 11.81 11.40 -18.21
CA GLU A 10 10.61 10.60 -17.91
C GLU A 10 10.35 10.39 -16.41
N THR A 11 11.31 10.70 -15.54
CA THR A 11 11.17 10.75 -14.08
C THR A 11 10.11 11.74 -13.59
N ASP A 12 9.81 12.81 -14.35
CA ASP A 12 8.79 13.81 -13.97
C ASP A 12 7.34 13.28 -14.15
N ARG A 13 7.15 12.23 -14.96
CA ARG A 13 5.81 11.72 -15.29
C ARG A 13 5.02 11.27 -14.05
N PHE A 14 5.70 10.65 -13.10
CA PHE A 14 5.09 10.11 -11.87
C PHE A 14 5.26 11.05 -10.67
N ALA A 15 5.80 12.26 -10.84
CA ALA A 15 5.86 13.25 -9.76
C ALA A 15 4.45 13.53 -9.19
N THR A 16 3.44 13.58 -10.07
CA THR A 16 2.03 13.73 -9.70
C THR A 16 1.50 12.58 -8.81
N LEU A 17 2.09 11.39 -8.90
CA LEU A 17 1.72 10.24 -8.06
C LEU A 17 2.23 10.39 -6.63
N HIS A 18 3.43 10.93 -6.45
CA HIS A 18 3.95 11.27 -5.11
C HIS A 18 3.13 12.40 -4.48
N GLU A 19 2.76 13.43 -5.24
CA GLU A 19 1.87 14.51 -4.79
C GLU A 19 0.48 14.00 -4.37
N ALA A 20 -0.09 13.08 -5.16
CA ALA A 20 -1.36 12.43 -4.82
C ALA A 20 -1.26 11.60 -3.54
N ALA A 21 -0.15 10.90 -3.33
CA ALA A 21 0.09 10.16 -2.09
C ALA A 21 0.22 11.07 -0.86
N GLU A 22 0.93 12.20 -0.98
CA GLU A 22 1.01 13.17 0.12
C GLU A 22 -0.36 13.75 0.47
N SER A 23 -1.10 14.18 -0.56
CA SER A 23 -2.45 14.72 -0.37
C SER A 23 -3.39 13.71 0.30
N LEU A 24 -3.30 12.43 -0.08
CA LEU A 24 -4.05 11.35 0.55
C LEU A 24 -3.62 11.17 2.01
N LEU A 25 -2.32 11.14 2.31
CA LEU A 25 -1.81 10.96 3.67
C LEU A 25 -2.24 12.12 4.59
N ASP A 26 -2.21 13.35 4.09
CA ASP A 26 -2.67 14.55 4.80
C ASP A 26 -4.17 14.46 5.09
N GLU A 27 -4.99 14.20 4.07
CA GLU A 27 -6.45 14.06 4.22
C GLU A 27 -6.80 12.97 5.25
N LEU A 28 -6.19 11.79 5.14
CA LEU A 28 -6.47 10.68 6.04
C LEU A 28 -6.04 10.98 7.49
N THR A 29 -4.92 11.68 7.66
CA THR A 29 -4.43 12.09 8.99
C THR A 29 -5.39 13.09 9.65
N ASP A 30 -5.94 14.01 8.86
CA ASP A 30 -6.89 15.03 9.31
C ASP A 30 -8.28 14.46 9.64
N ARG A 31 -8.75 13.48 8.86
CA ARG A 31 -10.11 12.93 9.00
C ARG A 31 -10.24 11.76 9.97
N TYR A 32 -9.16 11.00 10.20
CA TYR A 32 -9.21 9.74 10.96
C TYR A 32 -8.29 9.74 12.18
N LEU A 33 -8.67 8.97 13.20
CA LEU A 33 -7.88 8.76 14.41
C LEU A 33 -6.73 7.79 14.13
N VAL A 34 -5.70 8.30 13.45
CA VAL A 34 -4.48 7.61 13.09
C VAL A 34 -3.25 8.33 13.65
N GLU A 35 -2.20 7.58 13.94
CA GLU A 35 -0.86 8.09 14.17
C GLU A 35 -0.09 8.06 12.84
N ARG A 36 0.43 9.21 12.41
CA ARG A 36 1.34 9.31 11.26
C ARG A 36 2.78 9.16 11.74
N ARG A 37 3.50 8.18 11.20
CA ARG A 37 4.93 7.97 11.44
C ARG A 37 5.71 8.04 10.14
N GLU A 38 6.84 8.73 10.17
CA GLU A 38 7.74 8.83 9.05
C GLU A 38 9.10 8.23 9.42
N SER A 39 9.67 7.45 8.50
CA SER A 39 10.96 6.79 8.65
C SER A 39 11.66 6.63 7.31
N LYS A 40 12.92 6.19 7.34
CA LYS A 40 13.63 5.66 6.16
C LYS A 40 13.80 4.17 6.32
N GLU A 41 13.40 3.40 5.32
CA GLU A 41 13.41 1.94 5.39
C GLU A 41 14.00 1.31 4.14
N PRO A 42 14.67 0.16 4.26
CA PRO A 42 15.19 -0.55 3.10
C PRO A 42 14.03 -1.05 2.24
N LEU A 43 14.15 -0.86 0.93
CA LEU A 43 13.21 -1.37 -0.06
C LEU A 43 13.97 -2.06 -1.20
N GLY A 44 13.48 -3.23 -1.63
CA GLY A 44 14.07 -3.99 -2.71
C GLY A 44 15.31 -4.79 -2.30
N LEU A 45 16.02 -5.33 -3.30
CA LEU A 45 17.19 -6.19 -3.09
C LEU A 45 18.46 -5.42 -2.71
N ASP A 46 18.53 -4.15 -3.09
CA ASP A 46 19.69 -3.28 -2.84
C ASP A 46 19.60 -2.56 -1.49
N ASP A 47 18.56 -2.86 -0.69
CA ASP A 47 18.27 -2.26 0.62
C ASP A 47 18.32 -0.72 0.62
N ALA A 48 17.96 -0.10 -0.52
CA ALA A 48 17.94 1.34 -0.66
C ALA A 48 16.95 1.94 0.34
N LEU A 49 17.44 2.89 1.15
CA LEU A 49 16.62 3.54 2.16
C LEU A 49 15.67 4.55 1.52
N VAL A 50 14.39 4.20 1.46
CA VAL A 50 13.32 5.04 0.92
C VAL A 50 12.50 5.68 2.03
N ARG A 51 11.97 6.87 1.75
CA ARG A 51 11.06 7.53 2.67
C ARG A 51 9.78 6.70 2.79
N THR A 52 9.41 6.39 4.03
CA THR A 52 8.24 5.57 4.34
C THR A 52 7.33 6.31 5.30
N VAL A 53 6.07 6.51 4.90
CA VAL A 53 5.04 7.08 5.77
C VAL A 53 4.04 5.99 6.13
N ARG A 54 3.75 5.86 7.43
CA ARG A 54 2.73 4.94 7.95
C ARG A 54 1.62 5.70 8.64
N LEU A 55 0.38 5.32 8.35
CA LEU A 55 -0.79 5.67 9.15
C LEU A 55 -1.21 4.44 9.95
N ILE A 56 -1.15 4.56 11.27
CA ILE A 56 -1.48 3.48 12.20
C ILE A 56 -2.79 3.86 12.91
N PRO A 57 -3.91 3.16 12.64
CA PRO A 57 -5.16 3.40 13.34
C PRO A 57 -5.02 3.25 14.85
N ARG A 58 -5.66 4.16 15.60
CA ARG A 58 -5.70 4.09 17.07
C ARG A 58 -6.33 2.79 17.57
N MET A 59 -7.35 2.30 16.86
CA MET A 59 -7.97 1.01 17.15
C MET A 59 -7.19 -0.10 16.43
N PRO A 60 -6.63 -1.09 17.15
CA PRO A 60 -5.79 -2.13 16.54
C PRO A 60 -6.57 -3.10 15.64
N THR A 61 -7.89 -2.98 15.61
CA THR A 61 -8.77 -3.71 14.67
C THR A 61 -8.84 -3.06 13.30
N GLY A 62 -8.33 -1.84 13.10
CA GLY A 62 -8.19 -1.19 11.79
C GLY A 62 -6.82 -1.49 11.17
N ALA A 63 -6.78 -1.83 9.89
CA ALA A 63 -5.53 -2.14 9.21
C ALA A 63 -4.66 -0.88 9.02
N PRO A 64 -3.34 -0.95 9.27
CA PRO A 64 -2.43 0.14 8.95
C PRO A 64 -2.26 0.32 7.44
N LEU A 65 -1.93 1.56 7.05
CA LEU A 65 -1.48 1.95 5.71
C LEU A 65 0.00 2.31 5.78
N ALA A 66 0.80 1.83 4.83
CA ALA A 66 2.17 2.29 4.61
C ALA A 66 2.38 2.64 3.14
N ILE A 67 3.04 3.77 2.88
CA ILE A 67 3.46 4.19 1.55
C ILE A 67 4.98 4.41 1.60
N ASN A 68 5.68 3.68 0.74
CA ASN A 68 7.10 3.88 0.47
C ASN A 68 7.21 4.74 -0.80
N PHE A 69 7.85 5.88 -0.70
CA PHE A 69 8.13 6.79 -1.81
C PHE A 69 9.40 6.29 -2.51
N ALA A 70 9.20 5.43 -3.50
CA ALA A 70 10.26 4.83 -4.30
C ALA A 70 10.41 5.59 -5.62
N GLU A 71 11.42 5.27 -6.41
CA GLU A 71 11.55 5.82 -7.77
C GLU A 71 11.32 4.70 -8.79
N PRO A 72 10.47 4.92 -9.82
CA PRO A 72 9.78 6.17 -10.17
C PRO A 72 8.34 6.24 -9.59
N GLY A 73 8.04 5.69 -8.41
CA GLY A 73 6.65 5.53 -7.99
C GLY A 73 6.43 5.20 -6.52
N LEU A 74 5.46 4.36 -6.20
CA LEU A 74 5.09 4.04 -4.83
C LEU A 74 5.08 2.54 -4.62
N MET A 75 5.48 2.11 -3.42
CA MET A 75 5.11 0.79 -2.92
C MET A 75 4.16 0.97 -1.74
N VAL A 76 2.93 0.52 -1.92
CA VAL A 76 1.84 0.67 -0.96
C VAL A 76 1.64 -0.66 -0.25
N ARG A 77 1.42 -0.61 1.06
CA ARG A 77 1.07 -1.76 1.87
C ARG A 77 -0.13 -1.48 2.75
N PHE A 78 -1.12 -2.36 2.73
CA PHE A 78 -2.23 -2.36 3.67
C PHE A 78 -2.17 -3.59 4.56
N GLY A 79 -2.60 -3.44 5.81
CA GLY A 79 -2.67 -4.56 6.74
C GLY A 79 -1.31 -5.23 6.89
N ARG A 80 -1.28 -6.55 6.71
CA ARG A 80 -0.05 -7.34 6.82
C ARG A 80 0.56 -7.72 5.48
N TRP A 81 -0.24 -8.12 4.50
CA TRP A 81 0.23 -8.76 3.27
C TRP A 81 -0.25 -8.10 1.98
N TRP A 82 -1.25 -7.22 2.03
CA TRP A 82 -1.63 -6.51 0.82
C TRP A 82 -0.52 -5.55 0.42
N THR A 83 0.15 -5.82 -0.70
CA THR A 83 1.15 -4.94 -1.28
C THR A 83 0.87 -4.69 -2.74
N GLU A 84 1.11 -3.47 -3.19
CA GLU A 84 1.07 -3.09 -4.60
C GLU A 84 2.14 -2.06 -4.92
N THR A 85 2.61 -2.08 -6.16
CA THR A 85 3.54 -1.10 -6.72
C THR A 85 2.78 -0.27 -7.74
N LEU A 86 2.97 1.05 -7.71
CA LEU A 86 2.36 2.00 -8.63
C LEU A 86 3.48 2.87 -9.24
N PRO A 87 3.80 2.75 -10.54
CA PRO A 87 3.24 1.80 -11.50
C PRO A 87 3.55 0.34 -11.16
N ALA A 88 2.78 -0.60 -11.73
CA ALA A 88 3.08 -2.02 -11.65
C ALA A 88 4.32 -2.38 -12.49
N CYS A 89 4.53 -1.67 -13.59
CA CYS A 89 5.69 -1.73 -14.44
C CYS A 89 6.14 -0.32 -14.86
N ALA A 90 7.36 0.05 -14.47
CA ALA A 90 7.96 1.33 -14.84
C ALA A 90 8.52 1.37 -16.28
N CYS A 91 8.10 0.44 -17.15
CA CYS A 91 8.62 0.34 -18.50
C CYS A 91 7.97 1.37 -19.43
N ASP A 92 8.74 2.03 -20.30
CA ASP A 92 8.20 3.04 -21.24
C ASP A 92 7.20 2.46 -22.24
N ILE A 93 7.22 1.13 -22.42
CA ILE A 93 6.30 0.39 -23.30
C ILE A 93 4.91 0.22 -22.65
N CYS A 94 4.88 0.15 -21.31
CA CYS A 94 3.70 -0.20 -20.54
C CYS A 94 2.73 0.99 -20.43
N ASP A 95 3.23 2.21 -20.61
CA ASP A 95 2.51 3.48 -20.69
C ASP A 95 1.43 3.68 -19.61
N GLU A 96 1.69 3.25 -18.37
CA GLU A 96 0.73 3.41 -17.27
C GLU A 96 0.43 4.90 -17.00
N ASP A 97 -0.85 5.29 -17.03
CA ASP A 97 -1.28 6.67 -16.81
C ASP A 97 -1.16 7.06 -15.32
N PRO A 98 -0.32 8.04 -14.96
CA PRO A 98 -0.17 8.50 -13.57
C PRO A 98 -1.47 8.94 -12.91
N LYS A 99 -2.44 9.48 -13.67
CA LYS A 99 -3.74 9.88 -13.14
C LYS A 99 -4.56 8.66 -12.72
N LEU A 100 -4.60 7.63 -13.57
CA LEU A 100 -5.28 6.38 -13.24
C LEU A 100 -4.61 5.68 -12.06
N LEU A 101 -3.28 5.78 -11.91
CA LEU A 101 -2.57 5.26 -10.74
C LEU A 101 -2.92 6.02 -9.46
N ALA A 102 -3.08 7.35 -9.53
CA ALA A 102 -3.55 8.14 -8.39
C ALA A 102 -5.00 7.81 -8.01
N GLU A 103 -5.87 7.60 -9.00
CA GLU A 103 -7.26 7.14 -8.79
C GLU A 103 -7.29 5.73 -8.18
N GLN A 104 -6.42 4.82 -8.64
CA GLN A 104 -6.26 3.49 -8.06
C GLN A 104 -5.80 3.58 -6.59
N LEU A 105 -4.76 4.36 -6.30
CA LEU A 105 -4.27 4.59 -4.94
C LEU A 105 -5.42 5.06 -4.03
N ARG A 106 -6.20 6.04 -4.50
CA ARG A 106 -7.35 6.57 -3.77
C ARG A 106 -8.43 5.51 -3.54
N THR A 107 -8.86 4.84 -4.60
CA THR A 107 -9.91 3.81 -4.56
C THR A 107 -9.56 2.68 -3.59
N HIS A 108 -8.30 2.25 -3.61
CA HIS A 108 -7.80 1.19 -2.74
C HIS A 108 -7.67 1.65 -1.28
N ALA A 109 -7.20 2.88 -1.04
CA ALA A 109 -7.17 3.46 0.30
C ALA A 109 -8.59 3.65 0.88
N ASP A 110 -9.56 4.09 0.07
CA ASP A 110 -10.95 4.23 0.49
C ASP A 110 -11.55 2.86 0.89
N ALA A 111 -11.28 1.80 0.11
CA ALA A 111 -11.68 0.44 0.49
C ALA A 111 -11.02 -0.03 1.80
N LEU A 112 -9.75 0.33 2.04
CA LEU A 112 -9.07 0.01 3.30
C LEU A 112 -9.74 0.70 4.51
N ILE A 113 -9.93 2.02 4.44
CA ILE A 113 -10.45 2.81 5.57
C ILE A 113 -11.92 2.50 5.86
N GLU A 114 -12.66 1.97 4.89
CA GLU A 114 -14.02 1.45 5.05
C GLU A 114 -14.06 0.01 5.61
N GLY A 115 -12.90 -0.57 5.94
CA GLY A 115 -12.80 -1.92 6.50
C GLY A 115 -12.97 -3.02 5.46
N GLY A 116 -12.72 -2.73 4.18
CA GLY A 116 -12.84 -3.66 3.06
C GLY A 116 -11.72 -4.71 2.97
N LEU A 117 -10.67 -4.58 3.78
CA LEU A 117 -9.55 -5.52 3.79
C LEU A 117 -9.85 -6.74 4.67
N TRP A 118 -9.67 -7.92 4.09
CA TRP A 118 -9.70 -9.21 4.76
C TRP A 118 -8.38 -9.94 4.55
N GLU A 119 -7.86 -10.61 5.57
CA GLU A 119 -6.58 -11.32 5.53
C GLU A 119 -6.62 -12.65 6.28
N ARG A 120 -5.91 -13.66 5.79
CA ARG A 120 -5.87 -14.99 6.41
C ARG A 120 -4.54 -15.70 6.16
N VAL A 121 -4.14 -16.54 7.12
CA VAL A 121 -3.15 -17.61 6.88
C VAL A 121 -3.86 -18.94 6.63
N ARG A 122 -3.60 -19.56 5.48
CA ARG A 122 -3.98 -20.94 5.19
C ARG A 122 -2.78 -21.86 5.43
N ARG A 123 -3.02 -23.02 6.04
CA ARG A 123 -2.03 -24.11 6.10
C ARG A 123 -2.35 -25.11 5.00
N GLY A 124 -1.38 -25.41 4.14
CA GLY A 124 -1.41 -26.49 3.18
C GLY A 124 -0.36 -27.56 3.48
N LEU A 125 -0.42 -28.67 2.75
CA LEU A 125 0.52 -29.77 2.87
C LEU A 125 1.96 -29.35 2.47
N SER A 126 2.09 -28.48 1.47
CA SER A 126 3.37 -27.99 0.93
C SER A 126 3.90 -26.72 1.61
N GLY A 127 3.16 -26.15 2.57
CA GLY A 127 3.55 -24.89 3.20
C GLY A 127 2.35 -24.07 3.68
N SER A 128 2.63 -22.96 4.38
CA SER A 128 1.61 -21.97 4.72
C SER A 128 1.50 -20.94 3.61
N TRP A 129 0.33 -20.34 3.45
CA TRP A 129 0.03 -19.30 2.46
C TRP A 129 -0.70 -18.16 3.14
N PHE A 130 -0.52 -16.94 2.66
CA PHE A 130 -1.43 -15.85 2.98
C PHE A 130 -2.48 -15.71 1.87
N GLU A 131 -3.65 -15.25 2.25
CA GLU A 131 -4.73 -14.85 1.36
C GLU A 131 -5.20 -13.47 1.83
N THR A 132 -5.40 -12.54 0.90
CA THR A 132 -5.99 -11.23 1.16
C THR A 132 -7.09 -10.94 0.15
N ARG A 133 -8.09 -10.16 0.59
CA ARG A 133 -9.12 -9.59 -0.27
C ARG A 133 -9.31 -8.14 0.06
N LEU A 134 -9.42 -7.30 -0.95
CA LEU A 134 -9.80 -5.90 -0.83
C LEU A 134 -11.09 -5.68 -1.60
N ILE A 135 -12.13 -5.28 -0.88
CA ILE A 135 -13.47 -5.06 -1.45
C ILE A 135 -13.95 -3.68 -1.03
N GLY A 136 -14.32 -2.86 -1.99
CA GLY A 136 -14.88 -1.52 -1.77
C GLY A 136 -15.51 -0.98 -3.05
N THR A 137 -15.97 0.27 -3.00
CA THR A 137 -16.48 0.94 -4.20
C THR A 137 -15.35 1.06 -5.23
N GLY A 138 -15.53 0.50 -6.43
CA GLY A 138 -14.52 0.55 -7.50
C GLY A 138 -13.40 -0.49 -7.41
N VAL A 139 -13.35 -1.34 -6.37
CA VAL A 139 -12.33 -2.39 -6.23
C VAL A 139 -12.91 -3.70 -5.68
N LYS A 140 -12.54 -4.79 -6.34
CA LYS A 140 -12.69 -6.16 -5.81
C LYS A 140 -11.52 -6.98 -6.31
N SER A 141 -10.57 -7.25 -5.43
CA SER A 141 -9.34 -7.94 -5.82
C SER A 141 -8.82 -8.83 -4.69
N ASP A 142 -8.26 -9.96 -5.08
CA ASP A 142 -7.75 -11.00 -4.20
C ASP A 142 -6.24 -11.17 -4.46
N ARG A 143 -5.45 -11.42 -3.41
CA ARG A 143 -4.02 -11.75 -3.52
C ARG A 143 -3.69 -12.93 -2.64
N GLU A 144 -2.72 -13.73 -3.05
CA GLU A 144 -2.20 -14.82 -2.25
C GLU A 144 -0.70 -15.01 -2.51
N GLY A 145 -0.04 -15.68 -1.58
CA GLY A 145 1.37 -16.00 -1.74
C GLY A 145 1.89 -16.95 -0.66
N PRO A 146 3.06 -17.56 -0.90
CA PRO A 146 3.66 -18.48 0.05
C PRO A 146 4.12 -17.74 1.32
N LEU A 147 3.99 -18.40 2.46
CA LEU A 147 4.56 -17.98 3.74
C LEU A 147 5.59 -18.98 4.23
N SER A 148 6.77 -18.48 4.58
CA SER A 148 7.78 -19.27 5.27
C SER A 148 7.26 -19.80 6.61
N ALA A 149 7.84 -20.89 7.11
CA ALA A 149 7.48 -21.44 8.42
C ALA A 149 7.70 -20.43 9.57
N ALA A 150 8.69 -19.54 9.45
CA ALA A 150 8.89 -18.43 10.37
C ALA A 150 7.78 -17.38 10.24
N GLY A 151 7.46 -16.95 9.02
CA GLY A 151 6.40 -15.96 8.75
C GLY A 151 5.01 -16.44 9.20
N ALA A 152 4.70 -17.73 9.02
CA ALA A 152 3.45 -18.31 9.48
C ALA A 152 3.36 -18.43 11.02
N ARG A 153 4.49 -18.68 11.71
CA ARG A 153 4.54 -18.64 13.18
C ARG A 153 4.36 -17.23 13.70
N ASP A 154 5.01 -16.26 13.05
CA ASP A 154 4.90 -14.85 13.39
C ASP A 154 3.47 -14.33 13.23
N ALA A 155 2.83 -14.63 12.10
CA ALA A 155 1.45 -14.25 11.83
C ALA A 155 0.48 -14.77 12.90
N ARG A 156 0.64 -16.02 13.36
CA ARG A 156 -0.19 -16.58 14.44
C ARG A 156 -0.02 -15.83 15.75
N ARG A 157 1.23 -15.46 16.11
CA ARG A 157 1.48 -14.63 17.30
C ARG A 157 0.89 -13.24 17.17
N GLY A 158 0.82 -12.70 15.95
CA GLY A 158 0.17 -11.44 15.62
C GLY A 158 -1.35 -11.51 15.47
N GLY A 159 -2.01 -12.60 15.85
CA GLY A 159 -3.48 -12.71 15.85
C GLY A 159 -4.10 -13.39 14.62
N PHE A 160 -3.31 -13.79 13.62
CA PHE A 160 -3.81 -14.43 12.39
C PHE A 160 -3.95 -15.97 12.52
N ALA A 161 -4.36 -16.43 13.71
CA ALA A 161 -4.77 -17.82 13.91
C ALA A 161 -6.14 -18.11 13.25
N ALA A 162 -6.95 -17.07 13.05
CA ALA A 162 -8.19 -17.06 12.29
C ALA A 162 -8.11 -15.97 11.20
N PRO A 163 -9.01 -16.00 10.20
CA PRO A 163 -9.15 -14.88 9.28
C PRO A 163 -9.49 -13.59 10.01
N ILE A 164 -8.91 -12.48 9.56
CA ILE A 164 -9.14 -11.14 10.10
C ILE A 164 -9.93 -10.34 9.06
N GLN A 165 -11.10 -9.86 9.46
CA GLN A 165 -11.75 -8.73 8.80
C GLN A 165 -11.29 -7.48 9.53
N TRP A 166 -10.61 -6.58 8.83
CA TRP A 166 -10.22 -5.31 9.42
C TRP A 166 -11.43 -4.40 9.54
N ALA A 167 -11.54 -3.71 10.67
CA ALA A 167 -12.60 -2.76 10.93
C ALA A 167 -12.36 -1.43 10.18
N PRO A 168 -13.42 -0.67 9.88
CA PRO A 168 -13.29 0.69 9.38
C PRO A 168 -12.45 1.56 10.32
N TRP A 169 -11.74 2.53 9.75
CA TRP A 169 -10.98 3.49 10.54
C TRP A 169 -11.92 4.42 11.29
N GLN A 170 -11.60 4.67 12.56
CA GLN A 170 -12.38 5.58 13.39
C GLN A 170 -12.16 7.02 12.91
N ARG A 171 -13.25 7.74 12.61
CA ARG A 171 -13.19 9.16 12.28
C ARG A 171 -12.83 10.00 13.51
N ARG A 172 -12.15 11.12 13.30
CA ARG A 172 -12.05 12.19 14.30
C ARG A 172 -13.44 12.80 14.47
N SER A 173 -13.89 12.95 15.70
CA SER A 173 -15.06 13.78 15.99
C SER A 173 -14.70 15.22 15.70
N LEU A 174 -15.57 15.93 14.98
CA LEU A 174 -15.49 17.39 14.81
C LEU A 174 -15.70 18.10 16.15
#